data_AF-A0A7C7W6Z6-F1
#
_entry.id   AF-A0A7C7W6Z6-F1
#
_cell.length_a   1.000
_cell.length_b   1.000
_cell.length_c   1.000
_cell.angle_alpha   90.00
_cell.angle_beta   90.00
_cell.angle_gamma   90.00
#
_symmetry.space_group_name_H-M   'P 1'
#
loop_
_entity.id
_entity.type
_entity.pdbx_description
1 polymer ?
#
loop_
_entity_poly.entity_id
_entity_poly.type
_entity_poly.pdbx_seq_one_letter_code
_entity_poly.pdbx_strand_id
1 'polypeptide(L)'
;EKLSRLKDLAPLTAKPVLYVANVGEEGENEFSAAVGRLAQERGAGWVVIRGRLEAEVAEAAQDEGERRAFLSEWGLSESALVRLARAAYELLDLVTFYTFEGPEVRAWPVPKGTTAPEAGGVIHSDFRDRFVLAEVMDLEELLAAGSERALREQGKIVRAGRDYPVRDGDVIHFICA
;
A
#
# COMPACT_ATOMS: atom_id res chain seq x y z
N GLU A 1 21.85 -0.61 13.07
CA GLU A 1 22.55 -0.98 14.33
C GLU A 1 22.29 -0.03 15.52
N LYS A 2 22.35 1.31 15.36
CA LYS A 2 22.06 2.24 16.49
C LYS A 2 20.57 2.36 16.83
N LEU A 3 19.69 2.40 15.82
CA LEU A 3 18.23 2.48 16.00
C LEU A 3 17.61 1.22 16.63
N SER A 4 18.19 0.03 16.41
CA SER A 4 17.67 -1.21 17.00
C SER A 4 17.78 -1.22 18.53
N ARG A 5 18.77 -0.52 19.09
CA ARG A 5 18.96 -0.36 20.56
C ARG A 5 17.97 0.60 21.20
N LEU A 6 17.23 1.38 20.40
CA LEU A 6 16.24 2.36 20.86
C LEU A 6 14.79 1.86 20.67
N LYS A 7 14.60 0.62 20.23
CA LYS A 7 13.26 0.06 19.95
C LYS A 7 12.32 0.17 21.15
N ASP A 8 12.79 -0.20 22.34
CA ASP A 8 11.97 -0.21 23.56
C ASP A 8 11.62 1.20 24.05
N LEU A 9 12.42 2.20 23.70
CA LEU A 9 12.16 3.60 24.05
C LEU A 9 11.17 4.27 23.09
N ALA A 10 10.97 3.70 21.89
CA ALA A 10 10.07 4.19 20.85
C ALA A 10 10.03 5.74 20.69
N PRO A 11 11.20 6.41 20.52
CA PRO A 11 11.26 7.87 20.54
C PRO A 11 10.45 8.48 19.39
N LEU A 12 9.65 9.50 19.70
CA LEU A 12 8.79 10.17 18.73
C LEU A 12 9.57 10.73 17.54
N THR A 13 10.78 11.25 17.78
CA THR A 13 11.64 11.86 16.75
C THR A 13 12.28 10.84 15.80
N ALA A 14 12.20 9.54 16.08
CA ALA A 14 12.66 8.49 15.18
C ALA A 14 11.56 7.97 14.25
N LYS A 15 10.29 8.37 14.48
CA LYS A 15 9.19 7.99 13.60
C LYS A 15 9.38 8.69 12.25
N PRO A 16 9.15 7.99 11.12
CA PRO A 16 9.23 8.60 9.81
C PRO A 16 8.13 9.67 9.69
N VAL A 17 8.43 10.75 8.96
CA VAL A 17 7.56 11.93 8.86
C VAL A 17 7.19 12.16 7.39
N LEU A 18 5.92 12.43 7.15
CA LEU A 18 5.40 12.90 5.87
C LEU A 18 4.84 14.31 6.06
N TYR A 19 5.31 15.26 5.26
CA TYR A 19 4.82 16.63 5.29
C TYR A 19 3.57 16.78 4.42
N VAL A 20 2.51 17.35 4.98
CA VAL A 20 1.26 17.58 4.26
C VAL A 20 1.02 19.08 4.16
N ALA A 21 1.21 19.63 2.95
CA ALA A 21 0.95 21.04 2.68
C ALA A 21 -0.51 21.21 2.24
N ASN A 22 -1.35 21.72 3.15
CA ASN A 22 -2.74 22.03 2.84
C ASN A 22 -2.84 23.43 2.21
N VAL A 23 -3.29 23.50 0.97
CA VAL A 23 -3.40 24.74 0.20
C VAL A 23 -4.86 25.12 -0.07
N GLY A 24 -5.09 26.40 -0.36
CA GLY A 24 -6.39 26.93 -0.76
C GLY A 24 -6.77 26.58 -2.20
N GLU A 25 -7.84 27.19 -2.68
CA GLU A 25 -8.38 26.98 -4.05
C GLU A 25 -7.36 27.32 -5.14
N GLU A 26 -6.53 28.34 -4.91
CA GLU A 26 -5.46 28.76 -5.82
C GLU A 26 -4.42 27.65 -6.06
N GLY A 27 -4.33 26.65 -5.17
CA GLY A 27 -3.42 25.52 -5.29
C GLY A 27 -2.01 25.80 -4.80
N GLU A 28 -1.04 25.18 -5.46
CA GLU A 28 0.37 25.27 -5.11
C GLU A 28 0.88 26.71 -5.17
N ASN A 29 1.66 27.09 -4.16
CA ASN A 29 2.18 28.43 -3.96
C ASN A 29 3.59 28.39 -3.36
N GLU A 30 4.15 29.56 -3.04
CA GLU A 30 5.50 29.67 -2.46
C GLU A 30 5.66 28.93 -1.13
N PHE A 31 4.59 28.82 -0.32
CA PHE A 31 4.60 28.13 0.96
C PHE A 31 4.58 26.62 0.79
N SER A 32 3.77 26.07 -0.13
CA SER A 32 3.81 24.64 -0.44
C SER A 32 5.15 24.23 -1.03
N ALA A 33 5.76 25.10 -1.85
CA ALA A 33 7.12 24.90 -2.34
C ALA A 33 8.17 24.94 -1.21
N ALA A 34 8.01 25.84 -0.22
CA ALA A 34 8.88 25.91 0.94
C ALA A 34 8.79 24.65 1.81
N VAL A 35 7.58 24.09 2.00
CA VAL A 35 7.39 22.81 2.69
C VAL A 35 8.10 21.67 1.97
N GLY A 36 7.99 21.60 0.64
CA GLY A 36 8.70 20.60 -0.16
C GLY A 36 10.22 20.68 0.00
N ARG A 37 10.80 21.88 -0.03
CA ARG A 37 12.24 22.08 0.23
C ARG A 37 12.65 21.61 1.62
N LEU A 38 11.89 21.98 2.65
CA LEU A 38 12.16 21.57 4.03
C LEU A 38 12.06 20.04 4.22
N ALA A 39 11.07 19.41 3.59
CA ALA A 39 10.92 17.95 3.62
C ALA A 39 12.13 17.26 2.99
N GLN A 40 12.56 17.74 1.82
CA GLN A 40 13.73 17.21 1.12
C GLN A 40 15.02 17.38 1.94
N GLU A 41 15.25 18.55 2.55
CA GLU A 41 16.40 18.80 3.44
C GLU A 41 16.43 17.82 4.64
N ARG A 42 15.27 17.36 5.09
CA ARG A 42 15.11 16.42 6.20
C ARG A 42 15.04 14.95 5.76
N GLY A 43 15.13 14.67 4.46
CA GLY A 43 14.98 13.32 3.91
C GLY A 43 13.58 12.74 4.10
N ALA A 44 12.56 13.60 4.16
CA ALA A 44 11.16 13.24 4.33
C ALA A 44 10.37 13.45 3.02
N GLY A 45 9.30 12.68 2.84
CA GLY A 45 8.35 12.90 1.76
C GLY A 45 7.45 14.13 2.02
N TRP A 46 6.81 14.64 0.98
CA TRP A 46 5.75 15.63 1.10
C TRP A 46 4.63 15.41 0.09
N VAL A 47 3.42 15.86 0.44
CA VAL A 47 2.25 15.87 -0.44
C VAL A 47 1.54 17.20 -0.30
N VAL A 48 1.09 17.76 -1.43
CA VAL A 48 0.21 18.93 -1.44
C VAL A 48 -1.24 18.47 -1.59
N ILE A 49 -2.11 18.97 -0.71
CA ILE A 49 -3.53 18.65 -0.70
C ILE A 49 -4.38 19.93 -0.70
N ARG A 50 -5.58 19.85 -1.26
CA ARG A 50 -6.64 20.86 -1.07
C ARG A 50 -7.67 20.28 -0.11
N GLY A 51 -7.43 20.41 1.19
CA GLY A 51 -8.20 19.69 2.21
C GLY A 51 -9.70 20.01 2.18
N ARG A 52 -10.06 21.26 1.90
CA ARG A 52 -11.46 21.66 1.74
C ARG A 52 -12.13 20.98 0.54
N LEU A 53 -11.46 21.00 -0.61
CA LEU A 53 -11.95 20.36 -1.83
C LEU A 53 -12.14 18.84 -1.61
N GLU A 54 -11.20 18.17 -0.94
CA GLU A 54 -11.33 16.74 -0.64
C GLU A 54 -12.51 16.42 0.28
N ALA A 55 -12.81 17.30 1.24
CA ALA A 55 -13.98 17.15 2.10
C ALA A 55 -15.28 17.32 1.32
N GLU A 56 -15.37 18.35 0.47
CA GLU A 56 -16.53 18.58 -0.41
C GLU A 56 -16.74 17.40 -1.37
N VAL A 57 -15.67 16.87 -1.97
CA VAL A 57 -15.72 15.65 -2.80
C VAL A 57 -16.23 14.44 -2.02
N ALA A 58 -15.80 14.26 -0.78
CA ALA A 58 -16.22 13.13 0.05
C ALA A 58 -17.70 13.20 0.47
N GLU A 59 -18.25 14.42 0.61
CA GLU A 59 -19.67 14.64 0.91
C GLU A 59 -20.55 14.54 -0.35
N ALA A 60 -20.07 15.06 -1.48
CA ALA A 60 -20.87 15.20 -2.70
C ALA A 60 -20.89 13.95 -3.58
N ALA A 61 -19.84 13.13 -3.57
CA ALA A 61 -19.72 11.97 -4.44
C ALA A 61 -19.82 10.67 -3.63
N GLN A 62 -20.91 9.92 -3.84
CA GLN A 62 -21.13 8.63 -3.18
C GLN A 62 -20.60 7.47 -4.03
N ASP A 63 -20.43 7.67 -5.34
CA ASP A 63 -19.83 6.71 -6.25
C ASP A 63 -18.56 7.24 -6.95
N GLU A 64 -17.78 6.31 -7.51
CA GLU A 64 -16.50 6.63 -8.13
C GLU A 64 -16.64 7.46 -9.43
N GLY A 65 -17.77 7.31 -10.14
CA GLY A 65 -18.06 8.07 -11.35
C GLY A 65 -18.32 9.54 -11.05
N GLU A 66 -19.16 9.82 -10.06
CA GLU A 66 -19.39 11.16 -9.53
C GLU A 66 -18.10 11.81 -9.03
N ARG A 67 -17.30 11.04 -8.28
CA ARG A 67 -16.01 11.51 -7.75
C ARG A 67 -15.07 11.95 -8.87
N ARG A 68 -14.99 11.15 -9.94
CA ARG A 68 -14.13 11.44 -11.09
C ARG A 68 -14.63 12.64 -11.89
N ALA A 69 -15.95 12.79 -12.05
CA ALA A 69 -16.54 13.95 -12.70
C ALA A 69 -16.21 15.24 -11.94
N PHE A 70 -16.42 15.24 -10.61
CA PHE A 70 -16.13 16.39 -9.76
C PHE A 70 -14.64 16.77 -9.80
N LEU A 71 -13.73 15.79 -9.67
CA LEU A 71 -12.29 16.05 -9.77
C LEU A 71 -11.90 16.63 -11.13
N SER A 72 -12.51 16.14 -12.22
CA SER A 72 -12.24 16.62 -13.58
C SER A 72 -12.67 18.08 -13.79
N GLU A 73 -13.74 18.55 -13.13
CA GLU A 73 -14.15 19.96 -13.18
C GLU A 73 -13.07 20.89 -12.61
N TRP A 74 -12.33 20.40 -11.62
CA TRP A 74 -11.20 21.08 -11.00
C TRP A 74 -9.84 20.79 -11.67
N GLY A 75 -9.84 20.07 -12.80
CA GLY A 75 -8.63 19.70 -13.53
C GLY A 75 -7.75 18.67 -12.80
N LEU A 76 -8.31 17.91 -11.87
CA LEU A 76 -7.61 16.88 -11.11
C LEU A 76 -7.90 15.49 -11.68
N SER A 77 -6.85 14.69 -11.89
CA SER A 77 -6.96 13.32 -12.37
C SER A 77 -7.19 12.29 -11.25
N GLU A 78 -6.79 12.63 -10.02
CA GLU A 78 -6.94 11.76 -8.85
C GLU A 78 -7.08 12.58 -7.56
N SER A 79 -7.73 11.97 -6.57
CA SER A 79 -7.90 12.58 -5.24
C SER A 79 -6.57 12.70 -4.51
N ALA A 80 -6.38 13.83 -3.83
CA ALA A 80 -5.21 14.07 -3.00
C ALA A 80 -5.13 13.09 -1.81
N LEU A 81 -6.26 12.55 -1.35
CA LEU A 81 -6.28 11.48 -0.34
C LEU A 81 -5.69 10.17 -0.84
N VAL A 82 -5.87 9.84 -2.13
CA VAL A 82 -5.24 8.66 -2.75
C VAL A 82 -3.71 8.84 -2.79
N ARG A 83 -3.24 10.03 -3.17
CA ARG A 83 -1.81 10.36 -3.13
C ARG A 83 -1.24 10.32 -1.72
N LEU A 84 -1.99 10.84 -0.74
CA LEU A 84 -1.60 10.80 0.67
C LEU A 84 -1.51 9.35 1.18
N ALA A 85 -2.46 8.50 0.82
CA ALA A 85 -2.43 7.08 1.18
C ALA A 85 -1.21 6.36 0.58
N ARG A 86 -0.92 6.58 -0.71
CA ARG A 86 0.27 6.01 -1.37
C ARG A 86 1.56 6.48 -0.68
N ALA A 87 1.69 7.78 -0.41
CA ALA A 87 2.85 8.32 0.28
C ALA A 87 3.00 7.75 1.71
N ALA A 88 1.90 7.46 2.40
CA ALA A 88 1.92 6.81 3.71
C ALA A 88 2.35 5.33 3.63
N TYR A 89 1.92 4.60 2.60
CA TYR A 89 2.37 3.23 2.33
C TYR A 89 3.88 3.17 2.09
N GLU A 90 4.40 4.08 1.27
CA GLU A 90 5.84 4.22 1.02
C GLU A 90 6.60 4.62 2.30
N LEU A 91 6.07 5.55 3.09
CA LEU A 91 6.68 6.00 4.35
C LEU A 91 6.83 4.86 5.36
N LEU A 92 5.86 3.96 5.40
CA LEU A 92 5.82 2.80 6.28
C LEU A 92 6.52 1.56 5.70
N ASP A 93 7.08 1.68 4.49
CA ASP A 93 7.71 0.58 3.74
C ASP A 93 6.81 -0.66 3.67
N LEU A 94 5.54 -0.45 3.29
CA LEU A 94 4.54 -1.51 3.17
C LEU A 94 4.51 -2.08 1.75
N VAL A 95 4.27 -3.38 1.65
CA VAL A 95 3.89 -4.09 0.43
C VAL A 95 2.50 -4.69 0.61
N THR A 96 1.77 -4.86 -0.48
CA THR A 96 0.42 -5.43 -0.47
C THR A 96 0.43 -6.76 -1.21
N PHE A 97 -0.02 -7.82 -0.54
CA PHE A 97 -0.32 -9.10 -1.18
C PHE A 97 -1.82 -9.34 -1.19
N TYR A 98 -2.26 -10.25 -2.04
CA TYR A 98 -3.67 -10.56 -2.25
C TYR A 98 -3.97 -12.01 -1.96
N THR A 99 -5.17 -12.25 -1.45
CA THR A 99 -5.76 -13.59 -1.35
C THR A 99 -7.11 -13.58 -2.02
N PHE A 100 -7.51 -14.71 -2.57
CA PHE A 100 -8.87 -14.91 -3.05
C PHE A 100 -9.44 -16.21 -2.47
N GLU A 101 -10.71 -16.17 -2.09
CA GLU A 101 -11.48 -17.33 -1.64
C GLU A 101 -12.88 -17.25 -2.27
N GLY A 102 -13.14 -18.14 -3.24
CA GLY A 102 -14.36 -18.06 -4.04
C GLY A 102 -14.48 -16.69 -4.75
N PRO A 103 -15.58 -15.93 -4.55
CA PRO A 103 -15.74 -14.60 -5.15
C PRO A 103 -15.04 -13.49 -4.36
N GLU A 104 -14.53 -13.77 -3.15
CA GLU A 104 -13.93 -12.75 -2.30
C GLU A 104 -12.46 -12.57 -2.63
N VAL A 105 -12.06 -11.31 -2.84
CA VAL A 105 -10.66 -10.91 -3.02
C VAL A 105 -10.33 -9.90 -1.94
N ARG A 106 -9.18 -10.08 -1.28
CA ARG A 106 -8.73 -9.18 -0.22
C ARG A 106 -7.27 -8.80 -0.43
N ALA A 107 -6.98 -7.52 -0.16
CA ALA A 107 -5.64 -6.95 -0.12
C ALA A 107 -5.15 -6.88 1.32
N TRP A 108 -3.90 -7.27 1.56
CA TRP A 108 -3.28 -7.33 2.87
C TRP A 108 -1.97 -6.55 2.88
N PRO A 109 -1.92 -5.40 3.58
CA PRO A 109 -0.68 -4.65 3.74
C PRO A 109 0.20 -5.29 4.80
N VAL A 110 1.47 -5.50 4.48
CA VAL A 110 2.51 -6.00 5.40
C VAL A 110 3.81 -5.21 5.22
N PRO A 111 4.65 -5.09 6.26
CA PRO A 111 5.98 -4.52 6.09
C PRO A 111 6.78 -5.26 5.03
N LYS A 112 7.58 -4.52 4.26
CA LYS A 112 8.47 -5.08 3.26
C LYS A 112 9.44 -6.07 3.91
N GLY A 113 9.61 -7.23 3.27
CA GLY A 113 10.46 -8.30 3.79
C GLY A 113 9.77 -9.21 4.81
N THR A 114 8.48 -9.00 5.12
CA THR A 114 7.67 -10.00 5.83
C THR A 114 7.70 -11.33 5.09
N THR A 115 7.93 -12.41 5.84
CA THR A 115 8.01 -13.77 5.28
C THR A 115 6.62 -14.34 5.01
N ALA A 116 6.51 -15.34 4.11
CA ALA A 116 5.23 -15.97 3.79
C ALA A 116 4.44 -16.47 5.04
N PRO A 117 5.05 -17.16 6.03
CA PRO A 117 4.33 -17.57 7.23
C PRO A 117 3.83 -16.39 8.07
N GLU A 118 4.63 -15.33 8.20
CA GLU A 118 4.24 -14.12 8.94
C GLU A 118 3.11 -13.38 8.24
N ALA A 119 3.13 -13.29 6.91
CA ALA A 119 2.06 -12.73 6.11
C ALA A 119 0.75 -13.52 6.27
N GLY A 120 0.82 -14.86 6.26
CA GLY A 120 -0.33 -15.71 6.59
C GLY A 120 -0.86 -15.44 8.01
N GLY A 121 0.04 -15.20 8.97
CA GLY A 121 -0.31 -14.84 10.34
C GLY A 121 -1.12 -13.55 10.49
N VAL A 122 -1.03 -12.61 9.54
CA VAL A 122 -1.86 -11.39 9.49
C VAL A 122 -3.32 -11.72 9.16
N ILE A 123 -3.56 -12.80 8.41
CA ILE A 123 -4.90 -13.30 8.10
C ILE A 123 -5.46 -14.02 9.32
N HIS A 124 -4.71 -14.99 9.84
CA HIS A 124 -5.06 -15.75 11.04
C HIS A 124 -3.81 -16.44 11.61
N SER A 125 -3.68 -16.54 12.94
CA SER A 125 -2.50 -17.14 13.58
C SER A 125 -2.20 -18.57 13.11
N ASP A 126 -3.23 -19.35 12.81
CA ASP A 126 -3.11 -20.74 12.35
C ASP A 126 -2.33 -20.87 11.04
N PHE A 127 -2.41 -19.90 10.13
CA PHE A 127 -1.66 -19.95 8.88
C PHE A 127 -0.15 -19.95 9.13
N ARG A 128 0.31 -19.19 10.12
CA ARG A 128 1.72 -19.14 10.52
C ARG A 128 2.13 -20.44 11.20
N ASP A 129 1.33 -20.89 12.16
CA ASP A 129 1.69 -21.99 13.06
C ASP A 129 1.64 -23.35 12.34
N ARG A 130 0.71 -23.50 11.38
CA ARG A 130 0.53 -24.72 10.57
C ARG A 130 1.10 -24.58 9.16
N PHE A 131 1.89 -23.54 8.88
CA PHE A 131 2.45 -23.26 7.55
C PHE A 131 3.24 -24.45 6.99
N VAL A 132 2.89 -24.91 5.80
CA VAL A 132 3.63 -25.90 5.02
C VAL A 132 4.34 -25.22 3.85
N LEU A 133 3.58 -24.57 2.97
CA LEU A 133 4.09 -23.84 1.81
C LEU A 133 3.08 -22.79 1.35
N ALA A 134 3.54 -21.85 0.54
CA ALA A 134 2.69 -20.90 -0.17
C ALA A 134 2.80 -21.11 -1.68
N GLU A 135 1.67 -21.11 -2.38
CA GLU A 135 1.65 -20.95 -3.83
C GLU A 135 1.52 -19.46 -4.13
N VAL A 136 2.56 -18.89 -4.76
CA VAL A 136 2.68 -17.47 -5.05
C VAL A 136 2.55 -17.25 -6.55
N MET A 137 1.75 -16.26 -6.91
CA MET A 137 1.48 -15.84 -8.28
C MET A 137 1.73 -14.34 -8.38
N ASP A 138 2.36 -13.91 -9.45
CA ASP A 138 2.43 -12.49 -9.77
C ASP A 138 1.06 -12.00 -10.28
N LEU A 139 0.58 -10.86 -9.76
CA LEU A 139 -0.73 -10.31 -10.12
C LEU A 139 -0.81 -9.98 -11.63
N GLU A 140 0.22 -9.37 -12.21
CA GLU A 140 0.21 -8.98 -13.62
C GLU A 140 0.18 -10.23 -14.51
N GLU A 141 0.96 -11.25 -14.16
CA GLU A 141 0.95 -12.52 -14.89
C GLU A 141 -0.38 -13.27 -14.75
N LEU A 142 -0.99 -13.26 -13.55
CA LEU A 142 -2.29 -13.88 -13.32
C LEU A 142 -3.38 -13.20 -14.16
N LEU A 143 -3.39 -11.87 -14.19
CA LEU A 143 -4.33 -11.10 -15.01
C LEU A 143 -4.11 -11.34 -16.51
N ALA A 144 -2.85 -11.41 -16.95
CA ALA A 144 -2.51 -11.70 -18.35
C ALA A 144 -2.88 -13.12 -18.77
N ALA A 145 -2.75 -14.11 -17.88
CA ALA A 145 -3.15 -15.49 -18.12
C ALA A 145 -4.68 -15.68 -18.09
N GLY A 146 -5.42 -14.76 -17.44
CA GLY A 146 -6.88 -14.76 -17.34
C GLY A 146 -7.48 -15.80 -16.38
N SER A 147 -6.68 -16.74 -15.87
CA SER A 147 -7.08 -17.67 -14.81
C SER A 147 -5.87 -18.32 -14.13
N GLU A 148 -6.05 -18.74 -12.88
CA GLU A 148 -5.05 -19.51 -12.13
C GLU A 148 -4.65 -20.79 -12.87
N ARG A 149 -5.64 -21.50 -13.45
CA ARG A 149 -5.38 -22.72 -14.21
C ARG A 149 -4.45 -22.47 -15.40
N ALA A 150 -4.72 -21.43 -16.18
CA ALA A 150 -3.87 -21.07 -17.32
C ALA A 150 -2.45 -20.69 -16.87
N LEU A 151 -2.32 -19.97 -15.75
CA LEU A 151 -1.03 -19.60 -15.17
C LEU A 151 -0.26 -20.84 -14.68
N ARG A 152 -0.97 -21.82 -14.09
CA ARG A 152 -0.42 -23.11 -13.66
C ARG A 152 0.06 -23.95 -14.83
N GLU A 153 -0.70 -24.01 -15.92
CA GLU A 153 -0.31 -24.69 -17.17
C GLU A 153 0.95 -24.05 -17.80
N GLN A 154 1.16 -22.74 -17.61
CA GLN A 154 2.38 -22.03 -18.00
C GLN A 154 3.57 -22.25 -17.05
N GLY A 155 3.37 -22.91 -15.90
CA GLY A 155 4.42 -23.20 -14.93
C GLY A 155 4.89 -21.97 -14.14
N LYS A 156 4.07 -20.92 -14.06
CA LYS A 156 4.43 -19.63 -13.42
C LYS A 156 4.07 -19.54 -11.93
N ILE A 157 3.38 -20.53 -11.39
CA ILE A 157 3.06 -20.58 -9.95
C ILE A 157 4.31 -21.03 -9.18
N VAL A 158 4.79 -20.18 -8.29
CA VAL A 158 5.98 -20.43 -7.48
C VAL A 158 5.55 -21.08 -6.17
N ARG A 159 6.19 -22.21 -5.83
CA ARG A 159 6.04 -22.82 -4.50
C ARG A 159 7.09 -22.26 -3.56
N ALA A 160 6.65 -21.39 -2.66
CA ALA A 160 7.44 -20.69 -1.69
C ALA A 160 7.47 -21.42 -0.34
N GLY A 161 8.68 -21.56 0.22
CA GLY A 161 8.88 -22.04 1.57
C GLY A 161 8.78 -20.94 2.62
N ARG A 162 9.23 -21.24 3.85
CA ARG A 162 9.15 -20.32 5.00
C ARG A 162 9.97 -19.03 4.85
N ASP A 163 11.08 -19.10 4.13
CA ASP A 163 12.00 -17.96 3.98
C ASP A 163 11.64 -17.03 2.82
N TYR A 164 10.52 -17.28 2.13
CA TYR A 164 10.11 -16.44 1.00
C TYR A 164 9.66 -15.05 1.50
N PRO A 165 10.31 -13.97 1.06
CA PRO A 165 9.87 -12.61 1.36
C PRO A 165 8.71 -12.25 0.43
N VAL A 166 7.56 -11.90 1.02
CA VAL A 166 6.38 -11.45 0.28
C VAL A 166 6.70 -10.15 -0.46
N ARG A 167 6.26 -10.08 -1.71
CA ARG A 167 6.46 -8.93 -2.61
C ARG A 167 5.15 -8.21 -2.85
N ASP A 168 5.27 -6.94 -3.22
CA ASP A 168 4.11 -6.16 -3.63
C ASP A 168 3.50 -6.77 -4.90
N GLY A 169 2.19 -6.95 -4.91
CA GLY A 169 1.49 -7.61 -6.02
C GLY A 169 1.46 -9.14 -5.94
N ASP A 170 2.04 -9.78 -4.92
CA ASP A 170 1.94 -11.23 -4.78
C ASP A 170 0.47 -11.64 -4.54
N VAL A 171 -0.03 -12.62 -5.28
CA VAL A 171 -1.28 -13.32 -5.01
C VAL A 171 -0.94 -14.67 -4.40
N ILE A 172 -1.34 -14.88 -3.15
CA ILE A 172 -0.84 -15.99 -2.33
C ILE A 172 -1.99 -16.92 -1.93
N HIS A 173 -1.78 -18.21 -2.18
CA HIS A 173 -2.58 -19.28 -1.60
C HIS A 173 -1.75 -20.04 -0.56
N PHE A 174 -2.17 -19.98 0.70
CA PHE A 174 -1.46 -20.61 1.82
C PHE A 174 -1.90 -22.06 2.00
N ILE A 175 -0.93 -22.96 2.07
CA ILE A 175 -1.16 -24.38 2.36
C ILE A 175 -0.69 -24.66 3.79
N CYS A 176 -1.62 -25.14 4.62
CA CYS A 176 -1.39 -25.50 6.01
C CYS A 176 -1.62 -27.01 6.22
N ALA A 177 -0.81 -27.61 7.10
CA ALA A 177 -0.98 -28.99 7.56
C ALA A 177 -2.10 -29.07 8.58
#